data_AF-A0A060C9G7-F1
#
_entry.id   AF-A0A060C9G7-F1
#
_cell.length_a   1.000
_cell.length_b   1.000
_cell.length_c   1.000
_cell.angle_alpha   90.00
_cell.angle_beta   90.00
_cell.angle_gamma   90.00
#
_symmetry.space_group_name_H-M   'P 1'
#
loop_
_entity.id
_entity.type
_entity.pdbx_description
1 polymer ?
#
loop_
_entity_poly.entity_id
_entity_poly.type
_entity_poly.pdbx_seq_one_letter_code
_entity_poly.pdbx_strand_id
1 'polypeptide(L)'
;DSTWRGLRHKGESEGSDLGSIDLSDAQNSLISAVAAANPDTVVVLNTGSAVTMPWLSSVKGVLEAWYPGQGYGTAIASLLFGDTNPSGHLPVTFPKSLSDVPADTSAQWPGANGTVQYSEGTDVGYRHYDADQVEPLFPFGHGLSYTSFSFG
;
A
#
# COMPACT_ATOMS: atom_id res chain seq x y z
N ASP A 1 22.78 -11.78 -8.30
CA ASP A 1 21.69 -10.97 -8.88
C ASP A 1 20.84 -10.38 -7.76
N SER A 2 21.32 -9.26 -7.19
CA SER A 2 20.96 -8.74 -5.85
C SER A 2 20.35 -7.34 -5.89
N THR A 3 20.09 -6.80 -7.08
CA THR A 3 19.77 -5.39 -7.32
C THR A 3 18.28 -5.05 -7.15
N TRP A 4 17.38 -6.03 -7.08
CA TRP A 4 15.92 -5.81 -7.03
C TRP A 4 15.25 -6.08 -5.68
N ARG A 5 16.02 -6.29 -4.60
CA ARG A 5 15.47 -6.51 -3.24
C ARG A 5 14.99 -5.22 -2.53
N GLY A 6 14.99 -4.09 -3.23
CA GLY A 6 14.95 -2.75 -2.63
C GLY A 6 13.68 -2.35 -1.87
N LEU A 7 12.52 -2.96 -2.15
CA LEU A 7 11.23 -2.46 -1.65
C LEU A 7 10.33 -3.54 -1.04
N ARG A 8 10.93 -4.58 -0.45
CA ARG A 8 10.18 -5.53 0.39
C ARG A 8 9.91 -4.89 1.75
N HIS A 9 8.66 -4.96 2.24
CA HIS A 9 8.39 -4.71 3.66
C HIS A 9 8.94 -5.86 4.51
N LYS A 10 9.85 -5.56 5.43
CA LYS A 10 10.43 -6.59 6.31
C LYS A 10 9.53 -6.75 7.54
N GLY A 11 9.13 -7.97 7.84
CA GLY A 11 8.35 -8.29 9.04
C GLY A 11 6.99 -8.93 8.77
N GLU A 12 6.57 -8.99 7.50
CA GLU A 12 5.39 -9.75 7.12
C GLU A 12 5.70 -11.25 7.12
N SER A 13 5.20 -11.95 8.12
CA SER A 13 5.35 -13.39 8.29
C SER A 13 4.20 -13.98 9.08
N GLU A 14 3.95 -15.28 8.89
CA GLU A 14 3.05 -16.03 9.76
C GLU A 14 3.51 -15.99 11.22
N GLY A 15 2.56 -15.87 12.15
CA GLY A 15 2.81 -15.95 13.60
C GLY A 15 3.18 -14.63 14.27
N SER A 16 3.25 -13.53 13.53
CA SER A 16 3.44 -12.20 14.08
C SER A 16 2.86 -11.13 13.17
N ASP A 17 2.35 -10.07 13.75
CA ASP A 17 1.87 -8.93 12.99
C ASP A 17 2.91 -7.81 12.89
N LEU A 18 2.69 -6.92 11.93
CA LEU A 18 3.51 -5.73 11.77
C LEU A 18 3.28 -4.74 12.92
N GLY A 19 4.36 -4.18 13.45
CA GLY A 19 4.30 -3.07 14.42
C GLY A 19 4.05 -1.70 13.77
N SER A 20 4.27 -1.57 12.46
CA SER A 20 3.95 -0.38 11.67
C SER A 20 3.67 -0.76 10.20
N ILE A 21 2.89 0.09 9.53
CA ILE A 21 2.64 0.07 8.07
C ILE A 21 3.63 0.97 7.31
N ASP A 22 4.61 1.55 7.97
CA ASP A 22 5.64 2.33 7.30
C ASP A 22 6.62 1.41 6.57
N LEU A 23 7.02 1.81 5.37
CA LEU A 23 8.29 1.34 4.82
C LEU A 23 9.44 1.72 5.77
N SER A 24 10.52 0.94 5.78
CA SER A 24 11.66 1.27 6.62
C SER A 24 12.23 2.66 6.32
N ASP A 25 12.77 3.34 7.33
CA ASP A 25 13.36 4.68 7.18
C ASP A 25 14.38 4.76 6.04
N ALA A 26 15.16 3.69 5.86
CA ALA A 26 16.13 3.56 4.78
C ALA A 26 15.46 3.53 3.39
N GLN A 27 14.32 2.85 3.25
CA GLN A 27 13.55 2.82 1.99
C GLN A 27 12.91 4.17 1.71
N ASN A 28 12.26 4.79 2.70
CA ASN A 28 11.66 6.12 2.55
C ASN A 28 12.72 7.18 2.20
N SER A 29 13.88 7.13 2.85
CA SER A 29 15.00 8.04 2.57
C SER A 29 15.56 7.81 1.16
N LEU A 30 15.71 6.56 0.74
CA LEU A 30 16.19 6.22 -0.61
C LEU A 30 15.24 6.74 -1.68
N ILE A 31 13.94 6.47 -1.55
CA ILE A 31 12.93 6.93 -2.52
C ILE A 31 12.95 8.45 -2.60
N SER A 32 12.98 9.13 -1.45
CA SER A 32 13.01 10.59 -1.38
C SER A 32 14.26 11.17 -2.05
N ALA A 33 15.43 10.56 -1.83
CA ALA A 33 16.68 10.99 -2.44
C ALA A 33 16.69 10.79 -3.97
N VAL A 34 16.17 9.66 -4.45
CA VAL A 34 16.05 9.38 -5.90
C VAL A 34 15.06 10.33 -6.56
N ALA A 35 13.89 10.54 -5.96
CA ALA A 35 12.88 11.46 -6.45
C ALA A 35 13.38 12.92 -6.50
N ALA A 36 14.18 13.34 -5.51
CA ALA A 36 14.82 14.65 -5.51
C ALA A 36 15.88 14.80 -6.61
N ALA A 37 16.59 13.72 -6.94
CA ALA A 37 17.60 13.72 -8.00
C ALA A 37 16.99 13.62 -9.41
N ASN A 38 15.85 12.95 -9.55
CA ASN A 38 15.14 12.80 -10.80
C ASN A 38 13.61 12.90 -10.60
N PRO A 39 12.98 13.99 -11.05
CA PRO A 39 11.54 14.18 -10.89
C PRO A 39 10.69 13.19 -11.70
N ASP A 40 11.27 12.46 -12.67
CA ASP A 40 10.59 11.43 -13.47
C ASP A 40 10.75 10.02 -12.87
N THR A 41 10.66 9.93 -11.55
CA THR A 41 10.77 8.67 -10.80
C THR A 41 9.43 7.96 -10.70
N VAL A 42 9.42 6.65 -11.00
CA VAL A 42 8.30 5.73 -10.73
C VAL A 42 8.75 4.71 -9.68
N VAL A 43 7.90 4.46 -8.69
CA VAL A 43 8.16 3.49 -7.60
C VAL A 43 7.32 2.24 -7.81
N VAL A 44 7.94 1.07 -7.71
CA VAL A 44 7.24 -0.22 -7.73
C VAL A 44 7.28 -0.83 -6.34
N LEU A 45 6.12 -0.99 -5.71
CA LEU A 45 5.98 -1.54 -4.36
C LEU A 45 5.78 -3.05 -4.42
N ASN A 46 6.56 -3.78 -3.62
CA ASN A 46 6.41 -5.21 -3.41
C ASN A 46 6.06 -5.48 -1.94
N THR A 47 4.82 -5.16 -1.58
CA THR A 47 4.31 -5.11 -0.19
C THR A 47 3.12 -6.05 -0.02
N GLY A 48 2.95 -6.73 1.11
CA GLY A 48 1.83 -7.65 1.30
C GLY A 48 0.57 -7.00 1.89
N SER A 49 0.70 -5.78 2.40
CA SER A 49 -0.38 -4.96 2.94
C SER A 49 -0.21 -3.50 2.52
N ALA A 50 -1.16 -2.65 2.93
CA ALA A 50 -1.05 -1.21 2.74
C ALA A 50 0.19 -0.65 3.46
N VAL A 51 0.86 0.29 2.81
CA VAL A 51 1.99 1.04 3.38
C VAL A 51 1.79 2.54 3.27
N THR A 52 2.36 3.29 4.21
CA THR A 52 2.41 4.76 4.12
C THR A 52 3.41 5.19 3.04
N MET A 53 3.11 6.31 2.39
CA MET A 53 3.94 6.86 1.30
C MET A 53 4.19 8.36 1.51
N PRO A 54 5.02 8.76 2.50
CA PRO A 54 5.26 10.18 2.77
C PRO A 54 5.94 10.93 1.60
N TRP A 55 6.55 10.19 0.68
CA TRP A 55 7.19 10.68 -0.55
C TRP A 55 6.28 10.69 -1.78
N LEU A 56 5.00 10.33 -1.64
CA LEU A 56 4.08 10.12 -2.78
C LEU A 56 3.99 11.34 -3.71
N SER A 57 3.98 12.55 -3.16
CA SER A 57 3.91 13.80 -3.93
C SER A 57 5.20 14.12 -4.72
N SER A 58 6.29 13.42 -4.44
CA SER A 58 7.60 13.64 -5.07
C SER A 58 7.87 12.72 -6.26
N VAL A 59 7.01 11.73 -6.53
CA VAL A 59 7.18 10.76 -7.62
C VAL A 59 6.12 10.93 -8.70
N LYS A 60 6.39 10.48 -9.93
CA LYS A 60 5.42 10.54 -11.05
C LYS A 60 4.39 9.43 -11.03
N GLY A 61 4.72 8.31 -10.40
CA GLY A 61 3.85 7.15 -10.40
C GLY A 61 4.26 6.13 -9.36
N VAL A 62 3.27 5.36 -8.93
CA VAL A 62 3.43 4.21 -8.05
C VAL A 62 2.72 3.03 -8.69
N LEU A 63 3.38 1.88 -8.73
CA LEU A 63 2.81 0.60 -9.12
C LEU A 63 2.84 -0.33 -7.90
N GLU A 64 1.68 -0.67 -7.37
CA GLU A 64 1.54 -1.71 -6.35
C GLU A 64 1.56 -3.08 -7.03
N ALA A 65 2.62 -3.86 -6.80
CA ALA A 65 2.82 -5.19 -7.39
C ALA A 65 2.60 -6.34 -6.40
N TRP A 66 2.35 -6.05 -5.12
CA TRP A 66 2.13 -7.02 -4.06
C TRP A 66 3.31 -7.98 -3.85
N TYR A 67 3.02 -9.27 -3.64
CA TYR A 67 4.00 -10.35 -3.80
C TYR A 67 3.75 -11.09 -5.13
N PRO A 68 4.36 -10.62 -6.24
CA PRO A 68 4.01 -11.03 -7.61
C PRO A 68 4.48 -12.44 -8.03
N GLY A 69 5.01 -13.23 -7.10
CA GLY A 69 5.47 -14.59 -7.36
C GLY A 69 6.66 -14.68 -8.34
N GLN A 70 6.89 -15.87 -8.90
CA GLN A 70 8.07 -16.15 -9.71
C GLN A 70 8.10 -15.45 -11.08
N GLY A 71 6.95 -15.06 -11.61
CA GLY A 71 6.81 -14.40 -12.92
C GLY A 71 6.97 -12.88 -12.88
N TYR A 72 7.32 -12.31 -11.72
CA TYR A 72 7.20 -10.88 -11.48
C TYR A 72 7.98 -9.99 -12.43
N GLY A 73 9.21 -10.37 -12.81
CA GLY A 73 10.05 -9.54 -13.67
C GLY A 73 9.39 -9.27 -15.02
N THR A 74 8.84 -10.32 -15.64
CA THR A 74 8.09 -10.21 -16.89
C THR A 74 6.81 -9.42 -16.70
N ALA A 75 6.03 -9.72 -15.64
CA ALA A 75 4.76 -9.05 -15.40
C ALA A 75 4.92 -7.54 -15.17
N ILE A 76 5.86 -7.13 -14.33
CA ILE A 76 6.14 -5.73 -14.03
C ILE A 76 6.69 -5.01 -15.27
N ALA A 77 7.59 -5.63 -16.03
CA ALA A 77 8.09 -5.05 -17.27
C ALA A 77 6.97 -4.81 -18.29
N SER A 78 6.09 -5.79 -18.53
CA SER A 78 4.97 -5.64 -19.44
C SER A 78 4.01 -4.52 -19.04
N LEU A 79 3.82 -4.28 -17.74
CA LEU A 79 3.06 -3.13 -17.26
C LEU A 79 3.83 -1.82 -17.52
N LEU A 80 5.06 -1.70 -17.04
CA LEU A 80 5.85 -0.46 -17.15
C LEU A 80 6.08 0.01 -18.60
N PHE A 81 6.19 -0.93 -19.54
CA PHE A 81 6.38 -0.64 -20.97
C PHE A 81 5.06 -0.56 -21.76
N GLY A 82 3.91 -0.83 -21.13
CA GLY A 82 2.61 -0.74 -21.76
C GLY A 82 2.24 -1.91 -22.67
N ASP A 83 3.01 -3.00 -22.69
CA ASP A 83 2.62 -4.27 -23.34
C ASP A 83 1.34 -4.84 -22.72
N THR A 84 1.08 -4.51 -21.46
CA THR A 84 -0.17 -4.81 -20.74
C THR A 84 -0.66 -3.56 -20.04
N ASN A 85 -1.96 -3.27 -20.16
CA ASN A 85 -2.58 -2.16 -19.46
C ASN A 85 -2.89 -2.56 -18.00
N PRO A 86 -2.47 -1.78 -16.98
CA PRO A 86 -2.87 -2.03 -15.60
C PRO A 86 -4.40 -2.01 -15.46
N SER A 87 -4.91 -3.00 -14.75
CA SER A 87 -6.35 -3.22 -14.53
C SER A 87 -6.69 -3.69 -13.11
N GLY A 88 -5.69 -3.77 -12.22
CA GLY A 88 -5.90 -4.14 -10.83
C GLY A 88 -6.62 -3.03 -10.06
N HIS A 89 -7.45 -3.39 -9.09
CA HIS A 89 -8.13 -2.48 -8.17
C HIS A 89 -7.84 -2.91 -6.74
N LEU A 90 -7.63 -1.95 -5.84
CA LEU A 90 -7.23 -2.24 -4.46
C LEU A 90 -8.30 -3.06 -3.73
N PRO A 91 -7.95 -4.24 -3.18
CA PRO A 91 -8.88 -5.04 -2.37
C PRO A 91 -8.97 -4.55 -0.91
N VAL A 92 -8.14 -3.59 -0.53
CA VAL A 92 -8.06 -2.98 0.81
C VAL A 92 -7.94 -1.47 0.68
N THR A 93 -8.34 -0.73 1.70
CA THR A 93 -8.10 0.72 1.77
C THR A 93 -6.67 0.97 2.22
N PHE A 94 -5.95 1.90 1.59
CA PHE A 94 -4.64 2.33 2.06
C PHE A 94 -4.83 3.54 2.98
N PRO A 95 -4.53 3.44 4.29
CA PRO A 95 -4.63 4.57 5.21
C PRO A 95 -3.50 5.58 4.98
N LYS A 96 -3.69 6.81 5.45
CA LYS A 96 -2.58 7.79 5.56
C LYS A 96 -1.72 7.51 6.80
N SER A 97 -2.30 6.93 7.85
CA SER A 97 -1.64 6.57 9.10
C SER A 97 -2.39 5.45 9.84
N LEU A 98 -1.75 4.79 10.82
CA LEU A 98 -2.42 3.79 11.64
C LEU A 98 -3.58 4.35 12.48
N SER A 99 -3.58 5.65 12.80
CA SER A 99 -4.70 6.27 13.50
C SER A 99 -5.95 6.45 12.63
N ASP A 100 -5.85 6.21 11.33
CA ASP A 100 -6.99 6.26 10.41
C ASP A 100 -7.63 4.89 10.19
N VAL A 101 -7.18 3.84 10.88
CA VAL A 101 -7.75 2.48 10.76
C VAL A 101 -8.77 2.25 11.88
N PRO A 102 -9.82 1.43 11.67
CA PRO A 102 -10.84 1.21 12.69
C PRO A 102 -10.33 0.50 13.95
N ALA A 103 -9.18 -0.17 13.88
CA ALA A 103 -8.54 -0.89 14.98
C ALA A 103 -7.31 -0.13 15.50
N ASP A 104 -7.49 1.11 15.97
CA ASP A 104 -6.43 2.02 16.40
C ASP A 104 -6.21 2.05 17.93
N THR A 105 -7.11 1.45 18.72
CA THR A 105 -6.99 1.37 20.18
C THR A 105 -6.34 0.07 20.65
N SER A 106 -5.70 0.09 21.83
CA SER A 106 -5.09 -1.11 22.42
C SER A 106 -6.08 -2.24 22.75
N ALA A 107 -7.37 -1.91 22.93
CA ALA A 107 -8.43 -2.89 23.14
C ALA A 107 -8.83 -3.62 21.85
N GLN A 108 -8.71 -2.95 20.70
CA GLN A 108 -8.97 -3.50 19.36
C GLN A 108 -7.74 -4.16 18.76
N TRP A 109 -6.55 -3.64 19.05
CA TRP A 109 -5.30 -4.17 18.52
C TRP A 109 -4.09 -3.90 19.42
N PRO A 110 -3.29 -4.91 19.80
CA PRO A 110 -3.50 -6.35 19.59
C PRO A 110 -4.51 -6.97 20.60
N GLY A 111 -5.24 -6.13 21.33
CA GLY A 111 -6.11 -6.54 22.42
C GLY A 111 -5.47 -6.37 23.80
N ALA A 112 -6.30 -6.49 24.84
CA ALA A 112 -5.88 -6.37 26.23
C ALA A 112 -6.22 -7.66 26.98
N ASN A 113 -5.28 -8.14 27.81
CA ASN A 113 -5.45 -9.35 28.64
C ASN A 113 -5.88 -10.60 27.83
N GLY A 114 -5.33 -10.75 26.61
CA GLY A 114 -5.64 -11.90 25.74
C GLY A 114 -7.04 -11.85 25.08
N THR A 115 -7.72 -10.70 25.13
CA THR A 115 -9.02 -10.49 24.47
C THR A 115 -8.93 -9.32 23.50
N VAL A 116 -9.47 -9.50 22.30
CA VAL A 116 -9.59 -8.48 21.26
C VAL A 116 -11.05 -8.02 21.19
N GLN A 117 -11.28 -6.71 21.21
CA GLN A 117 -12.61 -6.12 21.08
C GLN A 117 -12.81 -5.60 19.67
N TYR A 118 -13.86 -6.06 18.98
CA TYR A 118 -14.23 -5.59 17.64
C TYR A 118 -15.30 -4.49 17.78
N SER A 119 -14.93 -3.39 18.43
CA SER A 119 -15.87 -2.29 18.73
C SER A 119 -16.30 -1.48 17.51
N GLU A 120 -15.52 -1.56 16.42
CA GLU A 120 -15.86 -1.03 15.10
C GLU A 120 -17.05 -1.75 14.45
N GLY A 121 -17.44 -2.93 14.96
CA GLY A 121 -18.60 -3.66 14.46
C GLY A 121 -18.47 -4.01 12.97
N THR A 122 -19.40 -3.50 12.15
CA THR A 122 -19.39 -3.73 10.69
C THR A 122 -18.57 -2.70 9.92
N ASP A 123 -18.10 -1.64 10.59
CA ASP A 123 -17.39 -0.54 9.96
C ASP A 123 -15.91 -0.90 9.83
N VAL A 124 -15.66 -1.89 8.96
CA VAL A 124 -14.33 -2.44 8.68
C VAL A 124 -13.90 -2.07 7.27
N GLY A 125 -12.63 -1.69 7.12
CA GLY A 125 -12.07 -1.24 5.85
C GLY A 125 -12.79 0.02 5.37
N TYR A 126 -13.13 0.09 4.09
CA TYR A 126 -13.75 1.28 3.49
C TYR A 126 -15.02 1.76 4.20
N ARG A 127 -15.76 0.87 4.88
CA ARG A 127 -16.97 1.25 5.62
C ARG A 127 -16.68 2.20 6.78
N HIS A 128 -15.54 2.03 7.45
CA HIS A 128 -15.07 2.96 8.47
C HIS A 128 -14.81 4.34 7.88
N TYR A 129 -14.04 4.39 6.78
CA TYR A 129 -13.72 5.64 6.08
C TYR A 129 -14.98 6.35 5.60
N ASP A 130 -15.96 5.62 5.08
CA ASP A 130 -17.26 6.16 4.66
C ASP A 130 -18.09 6.65 5.84
N ALA A 131 -18.18 5.88 6.93
CA ALA A 131 -18.97 6.24 8.11
C ALA A 131 -18.42 7.49 8.82
N ASP A 132 -17.10 7.56 8.97
CA ASP A 132 -16.41 8.60 9.74
C ASP A 132 -15.87 9.73 8.86
N GLN A 133 -16.10 9.67 7.54
CA GLN A 133 -15.67 10.67 6.56
C GLN A 133 -14.16 10.92 6.59
N VAL A 134 -13.38 9.85 6.76
CA VAL A 134 -11.92 9.87 6.77
C VAL A 134 -11.42 9.67 5.35
N GLU A 135 -10.63 10.60 4.83
CA GLU A 135 -10.06 10.49 3.48
C GLU A 135 -8.83 9.55 3.49
N PRO A 136 -8.87 8.39 2.81
CA PRO A 136 -7.74 7.48 2.76
C PRO A 136 -6.58 8.01 1.89
N LEU A 137 -5.45 7.31 1.89
CA LEU A 137 -4.38 7.55 0.93
C LEU A 137 -4.79 7.05 -0.46
N PHE A 138 -5.33 5.83 -0.52
CA PHE A 138 -6.04 5.30 -1.68
C PHE A 138 -7.28 4.53 -1.22
N PRO A 139 -8.47 4.81 -1.77
CA PRO A 139 -9.70 4.13 -1.35
C PRO A 139 -9.76 2.69 -1.86
N PHE A 140 -10.59 1.87 -1.21
CA PHE A 140 -10.96 0.55 -1.71
C PHE A 140 -11.49 0.65 -3.15
N GLY A 141 -11.10 -0.30 -4.01
CA GLY A 141 -11.50 -0.32 -5.41
C GLY A 141 -10.74 0.67 -6.30
N HIS A 142 -9.83 1.49 -5.75
CA HIS A 142 -9.00 2.40 -6.55
C HIS A 142 -8.06 1.60 -7.47
N GLY A 143 -7.95 2.04 -8.72
CA GLY A 143 -7.03 1.48 -9.71
C GLY A 143 -7.06 2.32 -10.98
N LEU A 144 -5.88 2.66 -11.48
CA LEU A 144 -5.73 3.44 -12.71
C LEU A 144 -5.48 2.54 -13.91
N SER A 145 -5.64 3.13 -15.10
CA SER A 145 -5.40 2.49 -16.39
C SER A 145 -4.64 3.45 -17.31
N TYR A 146 -3.96 2.91 -18.32
CA TYR A 146 -3.36 3.73 -19.38
C TYR A 146 -4.38 4.27 -20.39
N THR A 147 -5.66 3.93 -20.23
CA THR A 147 -6.76 4.46 -21.03
C THR A 147 -7.89 4.98 -20.15
N SER A 148 -8.89 5.61 -20.75
CA SER A 148 -10.05 6.17 -20.05
C SER A 148 -11.32 5.37 -20.35
N PHE A 149 -12.21 5.34 -19.36
CA PHE A 149 -13.51 4.67 -19.43
C PHE A 149 -14.62 5.66 -19.05
N SER A 150 -15.82 5.44 -19.59
CA SER A 150 -17.04 6.11 -19.14
C SER A 150 -18.16 5.08 -19.00
N PHE A 151 -19.01 5.28 -18.00
CA PHE A 151 -20.18 4.45 -17.74
C PHE A 151 -21.44 5.27 -18.05
N GLY A 152 -22.47 4.59 -18.58
CA GLY A 152 -23.75 5.20 -18.99
C GLY A 152 -24.89 4.86 -18.04
#